data_AF-A0A972L0Q7-F1
#
_entry.id   AF-A0A972L0Q7-F1
#
_cell.length_a   1.000
_cell.length_b   1.000
_cell.length_c   1.000
_cell.angle_alpha   90.00
_cell.angle_beta   90.00
_cell.angle_gamma   90.00
#
_symmetry.space_group_name_H-M   'P 1'
#
loop_
_entity.id
_entity.type
_entity.pdbx_description
1 polymer ?
#
loop_
_entity_poly.entity_id
_entity_poly.type
_entity_poly.pdbx_seq_one_letter_code
_entity_poly.pdbx_strand_id
1 'polypeptide(L)'
;MKSFKTFVKQITILTAVMLLLSMVVYYFAPKIKISPAFFYILIFLYASNIGIFKMLSRSMEGRLSKFANAYMIVNFGKLVFFSIIIVVYAILNKEDAVPFMLTFFIYYFVFTFYEVISLLQIKK
;
A
#
# COMPACT_ATOMS: atom_id res chain seq x y z
N MET A 1 -13.34 -9.40 15.70
CA MET A 1 -13.82 -8.97 14.37
C MET A 1 -13.20 -7.62 14.06
N LYS A 2 -12.47 -7.50 12.95
CA LYS A 2 -11.95 -6.18 12.54
C LYS A 2 -13.08 -5.38 11.90
N SER A 3 -13.57 -4.37 12.61
CA SER A 3 -14.41 -3.33 12.01
C SER A 3 -13.57 -2.50 11.03
N PHE A 4 -14.21 -1.93 10.02
CA PHE A 4 -13.60 -0.93 9.14
C PHE A 4 -12.85 0.17 9.92
N LYS A 5 -13.41 0.62 11.06
CA LYS A 5 -12.76 1.60 11.95
C LYS A 5 -11.44 1.09 12.52
N THR A 6 -11.36 -0.19 12.90
CA THR A 6 -10.14 -0.83 13.42
C THR A 6 -9.07 -0.93 12.33
N PHE A 7 -9.47 -1.31 11.11
CA PHE A 7 -8.57 -1.35 9.97
C PHE A 7 -7.99 0.04 9.66
N VAL A 8 -8.84 1.07 9.58
CA VAL A 8 -8.40 2.45 9.35
C VAL A 8 -7.43 2.89 10.45
N LYS A 9 -7.76 2.70 11.73
CA LYS A 9 -6.86 3.06 12.84
C LYS A 9 -5.48 2.41 12.68
N GLN A 10 -5.45 1.10 12.41
CA GLN A 10 -4.19 0.37 12.32
C GLN A 10 -3.38 0.71 11.06
N ILE A 11 -4.03 0.94 9.92
CA ILE A 11 -3.31 1.37 8.71
C ILE A 11 -2.82 2.81 8.82
N THR A 12 -3.52 3.68 9.56
CA THR A 12 -3.01 5.01 9.93
C THR A 12 -1.77 4.90 10.81
N ILE A 13 -1.79 4.04 11.84
CA ILE A 13 -0.62 3.79 12.70
C ILE A 13 0.55 3.24 11.87
N LEU A 14 0.29 2.25 11.00
CA LEU A 14 1.31 1.70 10.10
C LEU A 14 1.91 2.78 9.20
N THR A 15 1.07 3.64 8.61
CA THR A 15 1.52 4.74 7.76
C THR A 15 2.37 5.75 8.54
N ALA A 16 1.97 6.08 9.77
CA ALA A 16 2.73 6.98 10.63
C ALA A 16 4.09 6.38 11.03
N VAL A 17 4.14 5.09 11.36
CA VAL A 17 5.40 4.38 11.66
C VAL A 17 6.31 4.37 10.43
N MET A 18 5.76 4.02 9.25
CA MET A 18 6.53 4.03 8.01
C MET A 18 7.04 5.44 7.70
N LEU A 19 6.24 6.48 7.92
CA LEU A 19 6.66 7.86 7.72
C LEU A 19 7.84 8.24 8.61
N LEU A 20 7.77 7.93 9.90
CA LEU A 20 8.85 8.20 10.85
C LEU A 20 10.12 7.44 10.49
N LEU A 21 10.01 6.15 10.15
CA LEU A 21 11.15 5.35 9.70
C LEU A 21 11.78 5.93 8.43
N SER A 22 10.95 6.38 7.49
CA SER A 22 11.41 6.99 6.23
C SER A 22 12.15 8.30 6.48
N MET A 23 11.64 9.15 7.38
CA MET A 23 12.32 10.36 7.79
C MET A 23 13.67 10.05 8.44
N VAL A 24 13.71 9.09 9.36
CA VAL A 24 14.95 8.70 10.03
C VAL A 24 15.99 8.23 9.01
N VAL A 25 15.60 7.36 8.07
CA VAL A 25 16.54 6.89 7.04
C VAL A 25 16.96 8.02 6.10
N TYR A 26 16.04 8.88 5.69
CA TYR A 26 16.32 10.01 4.79
C TYR A 26 17.32 11.00 5.38
N TYR A 27 17.21 11.33 6.67
CA TYR A 27 18.09 12.31 7.32
C TYR A 27 19.36 11.70 7.92
N PHE A 28 19.29 10.50 8.51
CA PHE A 28 20.41 9.91 9.27
C PHE A 28 21.19 8.84 8.50
N ALA A 29 20.65 8.33 7.38
CA ALA A 29 21.31 7.30 6.57
C ALA A 29 21.30 7.67 5.07
N PRO A 30 21.93 8.78 4.66
CA PRO A 30 21.89 9.28 3.27
C PRO A 30 22.55 8.33 2.25
N LYS A 31 23.32 7.34 2.71
CA LYS A 31 23.85 6.27 1.86
C LYS A 31 22.73 5.36 1.32
N ILE A 32 21.62 5.25 2.04
CA ILE A 32 20.42 4.53 1.60
C ILE A 32 19.59 5.53 0.79
N LYS A 33 19.64 5.41 -0.53
CA LYS A 33 18.86 6.28 -1.42
C LYS A 33 17.38 5.93 -1.33
N ILE A 34 16.64 6.69 -0.53
CA ILE A 34 15.17 6.72 -0.51
C ILE A 34 14.72 7.87 -1.41
N SER A 35 13.67 7.64 -2.19
CA SER A 35 13.08 8.73 -3.00
C SER A 35 12.60 9.90 -2.12
N PRO A 36 12.92 11.15 -2.47
CA PRO A 36 12.36 12.33 -1.82
C PRO A 36 10.83 12.38 -1.85
N ALA A 37 10.20 11.66 -2.80
CA ALA A 37 8.74 11.57 -2.92
C ALA A 37 8.09 10.57 -1.96
N PHE A 38 8.82 10.03 -0.97
CA PHE A 38 8.32 9.02 -0.03
C PHE A 38 7.00 9.41 0.66
N PHE A 39 6.81 10.70 0.98
CA PHE A 39 5.55 11.22 1.53
C PHE A 39 4.36 11.00 0.59
N TYR A 40 4.52 11.32 -0.69
CA TYR A 40 3.48 11.16 -1.69
C TYR A 40 3.15 9.68 -1.93
N ILE A 41 4.18 8.82 -1.95
CA ILE A 41 4.00 7.36 -2.06
C ILE A 41 3.15 6.85 -0.88
N LEU A 42 3.46 7.25 0.35
CA LEU A 42 2.72 6.82 1.54
C LEU A 42 1.26 7.27 1.51
N ILE A 43 0.99 8.53 1.17
CA ILE A 43 -0.38 9.06 1.07
C ILE A 43 -1.16 8.29 -0.01
N PHE A 44 -0.54 8.08 -1.16
CA PHE A 44 -1.15 7.35 -2.27
C PHE A 44 -1.49 5.91 -1.90
N LEU A 45 -0.56 5.18 -1.29
CA LEU A 45 -0.78 3.79 -0.86
C LEU A 45 -1.83 3.73 0.26
N TYR A 46 -1.79 4.63 1.23
CA TYR A 46 -2.79 4.71 2.30
C TYR A 46 -4.20 4.89 1.73
N ALA A 47 -4.40 5.87 0.85
CA ALA A 47 -5.69 6.14 0.22
C ALA A 47 -6.18 4.93 -0.60
N SER A 48 -5.28 4.32 -1.38
CA SER A 48 -5.59 3.15 -2.20
C SER A 48 -6.02 1.95 -1.35
N ASN A 49 -5.32 1.66 -0.26
CA ASN A 49 -5.64 0.53 0.62
C ASN A 49 -6.97 0.72 1.36
N ILE A 50 -7.33 1.95 1.76
CA ILE A 50 -8.66 2.21 2.35
C ILE A 50 -9.77 1.95 1.33
N GLY A 51 -9.59 2.45 0.10
CA GLY A 51 -10.55 2.23 -0.99
C GLY A 51 -10.74 0.75 -1.29
N ILE A 52 -9.63 0.01 -1.44
CA ILE A 52 -9.62 -1.43 -1.73
C ILE A 52 -10.25 -2.21 -0.58
N PHE A 53 -9.85 -1.96 0.66
CA PHE A 53 -10.40 -2.67 1.82
C PHE A 53 -11.91 -2.46 1.93
N LYS A 54 -12.41 -1.23 1.70
CA LYS A 54 -13.86 -0.94 1.68
C LYS A 54 -14.57 -1.71 0.57
N MET A 55 -13.99 -1.78 -0.62
CA MET A 55 -14.57 -2.50 -1.76
C MET A 55 -14.60 -4.01 -1.50
N LEU A 56 -13.51 -4.59 -1.03
CA LEU A 56 -13.40 -6.01 -0.73
C LEU A 56 -14.28 -6.44 0.45
N SER A 57 -14.39 -5.62 1.49
CA SER A 57 -15.26 -5.89 2.64
C SER A 57 -16.72 -6.04 2.22
N ARG A 58 -17.20 -5.22 1.27
CA ARG A 58 -18.57 -5.35 0.71
C ARG A 58 -18.74 -6.66 -0.07
N SER A 59 -17.70 -7.12 -0.76
CA SER A 59 -17.75 -8.40 -1.49
C SER A 59 -17.78 -9.62 -0.56
N MET A 60 -17.41 -9.48 0.73
CA MET A 60 -17.44 -10.57 1.72
C MET A 60 -18.84 -10.91 2.23
N GLU A 61 -19.82 -10.01 2.08
CA GLU A 61 -21.22 -10.25 2.44
C GLU A 61 -21.86 -11.36 1.56
N GLY A 62 -21.26 -11.64 0.39
CA GLY A 62 -21.68 -12.70 -0.53
C GLY A 62 -21.11 -14.09 -0.24
N ARG A 63 -21.00 -14.88 -1.31
CA ARG A 63 -20.35 -16.22 -1.31
C ARG A 63 -18.83 -16.07 -1.28
N LEU A 64 -18.12 -16.97 -0.62
CA LEU A 64 -16.66 -16.97 -0.52
C LEU A 64 -15.96 -16.93 -1.90
N SER A 65 -16.53 -17.61 -2.90
CA SER A 65 -16.02 -17.59 -4.27
C SER A 65 -16.08 -16.20 -4.93
N LYS A 66 -17.10 -15.39 -4.62
CA LYS A 66 -17.20 -14.00 -5.12
C LYS A 66 -16.13 -13.12 -4.50
N PHE A 67 -15.84 -13.30 -3.21
CA PHE A 67 -14.75 -12.61 -2.53
C PHE A 67 -13.39 -12.99 -3.12
N ALA A 68 -13.11 -14.28 -3.32
CA ALA A 68 -11.85 -14.72 -3.91
C ALA A 68 -11.61 -14.14 -5.31
N ASN A 69 -12.63 -14.17 -6.18
CA ASN A 69 -12.55 -13.58 -7.52
C ASN A 69 -12.34 -12.06 -7.47
N ALA A 70 -13.10 -11.34 -6.64
CA ALA A 70 -12.94 -9.90 -6.46
C ALA A 70 -11.54 -9.56 -5.93
N TYR A 71 -11.06 -10.30 -4.93
CA TYR A 71 -9.73 -10.13 -4.37
C TYR A 71 -8.62 -10.31 -5.42
N MET A 72 -8.72 -11.34 -6.26
CA MET A 72 -7.76 -11.57 -7.34
C MET A 72 -7.75 -10.42 -8.36
N ILE A 73 -8.93 -10.02 -8.85
CA ILE A 73 -9.06 -8.93 -9.83
C ILE A 73 -8.48 -7.63 -9.27
N VAL A 74 -8.79 -7.32 -8.02
CA VAL A 74 -8.34 -6.07 -7.38
C VAL A 74 -6.84 -6.06 -7.18
N ASN A 75 -6.24 -7.15 -6.70
CA ASN A 75 -4.78 -7.21 -6.52
C ASN A 75 -4.03 -7.20 -7.85
N PHE A 76 -4.55 -7.89 -8.86
CA PHE A 76 -3.98 -7.82 -10.20
C PHE A 76 -4.05 -6.41 -10.77
N GLY A 77 -5.23 -5.77 -10.70
CA GLY A 77 -5.41 -4.39 -11.13
C GLY A 77 -4.52 -3.41 -10.36
N LYS A 78 -4.36 -3.60 -9.04
CA LYS A 78 -3.47 -2.83 -8.17
C LYS A 78 -2.01 -2.93 -8.63
N LEU A 79 -1.53 -4.15 -8.90
CA LEU A 79 -0.17 -4.38 -9.40
C LEU A 79 0.07 -3.69 -10.74
N VAL A 80 -0.84 -3.84 -11.71
CA VAL A 80 -0.72 -3.20 -13.03
C VAL A 80 -0.75 -1.68 -12.90
N PHE A 81 -1.74 -1.14 -12.18
CA PHE A 81 -1.90 0.30 -11.99
C PHE A 81 -0.68 0.94 -11.29
N PHE A 82 -0.18 0.29 -10.24
CA PHE A 82 0.99 0.78 -9.51
C PHE A 82 2.25 0.69 -10.36
N SER A 83 2.41 -0.35 -11.18
CA SER A 83 3.52 -0.47 -12.12
C SER A 83 3.53 0.66 -13.15
N ILE A 84 2.36 1.02 -13.69
CA ILE A 84 2.22 2.17 -14.61
C ILE A 84 2.67 3.46 -13.91
N ILE A 85 2.24 3.70 -12.68
CA ILE A 85 2.65 4.90 -11.91
C ILE A 85 4.17 4.94 -11.72
N ILE A 86 4.78 3.81 -11.36
CA ILE A 86 6.24 3.72 -11.20
C ILE A 86 6.95 4.05 -12.51
N VAL A 87 6.52 3.47 -13.63
CA VAL A 87 7.13 3.69 -14.95
C VAL A 87 6.97 5.16 -15.39
N VAL A 88 5.78 5.73 -15.24
CA VAL A 88 5.52 7.13 -15.58
C VAL A 88 6.42 8.06 -14.75
N TYR A 89 6.51 7.82 -13.44
CA TYR A 89 7.40 8.61 -12.58
C TYR A 89 8.87 8.46 -12.95
N ALA A 90 9.32 7.23 -13.22
CA ALA A 90 10.71 6.92 -13.57
C ALA A 90 11.15 7.58 -14.89
N ILE A 91 10.25 7.69 -15.87
CA ILE A 91 10.55 8.37 -17.14
C ILE A 91 10.66 9.89 -16.93
N LEU A 92 9.81 10.47 -16.09
CA LEU A 92 9.81 11.90 -15.78
C LEU A 92 10.98 12.31 -14.88
N ASN A 93 11.40 11.43 -13.96
CA ASN A 93 12.43 11.70 -12.94
C ASN A 93 13.49 10.60 -12.94
N LYS A 94 14.31 10.56 -14.01
CA LYS A 94 15.30 9.48 -14.23
C LYS A 94 16.31 9.32 -13.08
N GLU A 95 16.71 10.42 -12.46
CA GLU A 95 17.67 10.40 -11.34
C GLU A 95 17.10 9.75 -10.07
N ASP A 96 15.78 9.84 -9.88
CA ASP A 96 15.06 9.27 -8.75
C ASP A 96 14.34 7.95 -9.10
N ALA A 97 14.47 7.46 -10.34
CA ALA A 97 13.73 6.29 -10.80
C ALA A 97 13.96 5.04 -9.94
N VAL A 98 15.23 4.71 -9.65
CA VAL A 98 15.58 3.53 -8.85
C VAL A 98 15.19 3.70 -7.38
N PRO A 99 15.53 4.81 -6.69
CA PRO A 99 15.06 5.07 -5.34
C PRO A 99 13.53 5.06 -5.22
N PHE A 100 12.82 5.68 -6.16
CA PHE A 100 11.35 5.73 -6.17
C PHE A 100 10.76 4.34 -6.28
N MET A 101 11.23 3.55 -7.26
CA MET A 101 10.76 2.19 -7.46
C MET A 101 10.99 1.35 -6.19
N LEU A 102 12.19 1.38 -5.60
CA LEU A 102 12.50 0.61 -4.39
C LEU A 102 11.66 1.05 -3.19
N THR A 103 11.57 2.36 -2.94
CA THR A 103 10.74 2.91 -1.86
C THR A 103 9.28 2.49 -2.04
N PHE A 104 8.75 2.62 -3.26
CA PHE A 104 7.39 2.23 -3.58
C PHE A 104 7.17 0.73 -3.33
N PHE A 105 8.06 -0.13 -3.81
CA PHE A 105 7.94 -1.59 -3.63
C PHE A 105 7.96 -1.98 -2.15
N ILE A 106 8.88 -1.43 -1.35
CA ILE A 106 8.96 -1.73 0.09
C ILE A 106 7.64 -1.36 0.78
N TYR A 107 7.12 -0.16 0.52
CA TYR A 107 5.86 0.26 1.13
C TYR A 107 4.69 -0.58 0.62
N TYR A 108 4.66 -0.88 -0.68
CA TYR A 108 3.65 -1.73 -1.27
C TYR A 108 3.59 -3.11 -0.59
N PHE A 109 4.75 -3.75 -0.36
CA PHE A 109 4.80 -5.04 0.32
C PHE A 109 4.27 -4.94 1.76
N VAL A 110 4.75 -3.97 2.54
CA VAL A 110 4.31 -3.77 3.93
C VAL A 110 2.79 -3.57 4.02
N PHE A 111 2.23 -2.70 3.17
CA PHE A 111 0.80 -2.45 3.14
C PHE A 111 0.00 -3.66 2.65
N THR A 112 0.49 -4.38 1.64
CA THR A 112 -0.17 -5.57 1.10
C THR A 112 -0.20 -6.71 2.11
N PHE A 113 0.92 -6.99 2.79
CA PHE A 113 0.96 -7.98 3.87
C PHE A 113 -0.06 -7.64 4.97
N TYR A 114 -0.11 -6.37 5.37
CA TYR A 114 -1.04 -5.91 6.37
C TYR A 114 -2.51 -6.01 5.91
N GLU A 115 -2.80 -5.69 4.65
CA GLU A 115 -4.13 -5.80 4.03
C GLU A 115 -4.61 -7.27 4.04
N VAL A 116 -3.76 -8.20 3.57
CA VAL A 116 -4.03 -9.65 3.56
C VAL A 116 -4.37 -10.16 4.95
N ILE A 117 -3.50 -9.89 5.94
CA ILE A 117 -3.70 -10.33 7.32
C ILE A 117 -5.00 -9.76 7.88
N SER A 118 -5.29 -8.48 7.59
CA SER A 118 -6.50 -7.83 8.06
C SER A 118 -7.77 -8.42 7.45
N LEU A 119 -7.75 -8.76 6.16
CA LEU A 119 -8.86 -9.41 5.48
C LEU A 119 -9.12 -10.83 6.02
N LEU A 120 -8.07 -11.60 6.29
CA LEU A 120 -8.19 -12.94 6.90
C LEU A 120 -8.80 -12.90 8.32
N GLN A 121 -8.63 -11.78 9.04
CA GLN A 121 -9.19 -11.57 10.37
C GLN A 121 -10.65 -11.07 10.36
N ILE A 122 -11.22 -10.80 9.18
CA ILE A 122 -12.66 -10.54 9.02
C ILE A 122 -13.37 -11.91 9.04
N LYS A 123 -13.62 -12.45 10.23
CA LYS A 123 -14.57 -13.54 10.42
C LYS A 123 -15.99 -13.03 10.16
N LYS A 124 -16.76 -13.77 9.35
CA LYS A 124 -18.23 -13.73 9.37
C LYS A 124 -18.74 -14.03 10.77
#